data_AF-Q4VG04-F1
#
_entry.id   AF-Q4VG04-F1
#
_cell.length_a   1.000
_cell.length_b   1.000
_cell.length_c   1.000
_cell.angle_alpha   90.00
_cell.angle_beta   90.00
_cell.angle_gamma   90.00
#
_symmetry.space_group_name_H-M   'P 1'
#
loop_
_entity.id
_entity.type
_entity.pdbx_description
1 polymer ?
#
loop_
_entity_poly.entity_id
_entity_poly.type
_entity_poly.pdbx_seq_one_letter_code
_entity_poly.pdbx_strand_id
1 'polypeptide(L)' 'LFGRLLAPVARVCGEDVPTPYAANLEALSFPTTERVQRAVHDCAEYSRN' A
#
# COMPACT_ATOMS: atom_id res chain seq x y z
N LEU A 1 11.26 0.30 21.10
CA LEU A 1 11.49 1.71 20.72
C LEU A 1 11.60 1.79 19.20
N PHE A 2 11.24 2.93 18.61
CA PHE A 2 11.31 3.21 17.17
C PHE A 2 12.67 2.89 16.50
N GLY A 3 13.76 2.76 17.28
CA GLY A 3 15.13 2.50 16.79
C GLY A 3 15.44 1.10 16.23
N ARG A 4 14.43 0.27 15.92
CA ARG A 4 14.63 -1.02 15.20
C ARG A 4 13.99 -1.04 13.80
N LEU A 5 13.38 0.06 13.38
CA LEU A 5 12.83 0.19 12.03
C LEU A 5 13.98 0.56 11.08
N LEU A 6 14.23 -0.31 10.11
CA LEU A 6 15.21 -0.08 9.03
C LEU A 6 14.59 0.63 7.82
N ALA A 7 13.27 0.77 7.81
CA ALA A 7 12.52 1.41 6.74
C ALA A 7 11.28 2.13 7.31
N PRO A 8 10.74 3.15 6.60
CA PRO A 8 9.51 3.80 7.00
C PRO A 8 8.33 2.83 6.90
N VAL A 9 7.33 3.05 7.77
CA VAL A 9 6.10 2.26 7.76
C VAL A 9 5.20 2.76 6.63
N ALA A 10 4.99 1.93 5.61
CA ALA A 10 4.04 2.20 4.54
C ALA A 10 2.60 1.87 4.96
N ARG A 11 1.62 2.58 4.37
CA ARG A 11 0.18 2.30 4.53
C ARG A 11 -0.40 1.93 3.18
N VAL A 12 -1.12 0.81 3.13
CA VAL A 12 -1.85 0.36 1.94
C VAL A 12 -3.33 0.28 2.33
N CYS A 13 -4.12 1.18 1.77
CA CYS A 13 -5.54 1.35 2.07
C CYS A 13 -6.34 1.44 0.77
N GLY A 14 -7.67 1.35 0.90
CA GLY A 14 -8.57 1.69 -0.20
C GLY A 14 -8.49 3.18 -0.56
N GLU A 15 -9.01 3.51 -1.72
CA GLU A 15 -9.11 4.90 -2.17
C GLU A 15 -10.06 5.70 -1.26
N ASP A 16 -9.79 6.98 -1.07
CA ASP A 16 -10.58 7.88 -0.21
C ASP A 16 -11.85 8.36 -0.92
N VAL A 17 -12.67 7.38 -1.32
CA VAL A 17 -13.95 7.56 -2.00
C VAL A 17 -14.94 6.55 -1.45
N PRO A 18 -16.24 6.88 -1.41
CA PRO A 18 -17.25 5.86 -1.15
C PRO A 18 -17.18 4.77 -2.22
N THR A 19 -17.36 3.51 -1.82
CA THR A 19 -17.28 2.35 -2.73
C THR A 19 -18.33 2.46 -3.83
N PRO A 20 -17.92 2.57 -5.11
CA PRO A 20 -18.85 2.72 -6.23
C PRO A 20 -19.47 1.38 -6.63
N TYR A 21 -20.67 1.42 -7.21
CA TYR A 21 -21.39 0.21 -7.65
C TYR A 21 -20.79 -0.46 -8.90
N ALA A 22 -20.16 0.31 -9.79
CA ALA A 22 -19.63 -0.25 -11.04
C ALA A 22 -18.47 -1.22 -10.72
N ALA A 23 -18.61 -2.49 -11.11
CA ALA A 23 -17.68 -3.56 -10.71
C ALA A 23 -16.20 -3.27 -11.00
N ASN A 24 -15.91 -2.58 -12.11
CA ASN A 24 -14.55 -2.15 -12.45
C ASN A 24 -14.01 -1.08 -11.49
N LEU A 25 -14.85 -0.16 -11.04
CA LEU A 25 -14.48 0.90 -10.09
C LEU A 25 -14.47 0.38 -8.66
N GLU A 26 -15.35 -0.57 -8.32
CA GLU A 26 -15.35 -1.26 -7.03
C GLU A 26 -14.01 -1.97 -6.81
N ALA A 27 -13.54 -2.73 -7.80
CA ALA A 27 -12.24 -3.41 -7.73
C ALA A 27 -11.05 -2.44 -7.54
N LEU A 28 -11.13 -1.23 -8.09
CA LEU A 28 -10.09 -0.20 -7.94
C LEU A 28 -10.14 0.54 -6.59
N SER A 29 -11.30 0.54 -5.92
CA SER A 29 -11.47 1.19 -4.63
C SER A 29 -10.80 0.42 -3.48
N PHE A 30 -10.54 -0.87 -3.66
CA PHE A 30 -9.89 -1.72 -2.67
C PHE A 30 -8.39 -1.90 -2.92
N PRO A 31 -7.59 -2.16 -1.86
CA PRO A 31 -6.18 -2.46 -2.02
C PRO A 31 -5.99 -3.81 -2.73
N THR A 32 -5.14 -3.83 -3.76
CA THR A 32 -4.82 -5.05 -4.53
C THR A 32 -3.47 -5.64 -4.11
N THR A 33 -3.23 -6.90 -4.48
CA THR A 33 -1.98 -7.60 -4.19
C THR A 33 -0.77 -6.88 -4.79
N GLU A 34 -0.91 -6.29 -5.99
CA GLU A 34 0.15 -5.55 -6.67
C GLU A 34 0.54 -4.30 -5.88
N ARG A 35 -0.43 -3.59 -5.29
CA ARG A 35 -0.17 -2.42 -4.42
C ARG A 35 0.61 -2.81 -3.16
N VAL A 36 0.29 -3.97 -2.57
CA VAL A 36 1.02 -4.51 -1.41
C VAL A 36 2.46 -4.87 -1.80
N GLN A 37 2.63 -5.59 -2.91
CA GLN A 37 3.96 -5.95 -3.42
C GLN A 37 4.81 -4.72 -3.69
N ARG A 38 4.21 -3.69 -4.32
CA ARG A 38 4.89 -2.41 -4.56
C ARG A 38 5.36 -1.76 -3.27
N ALA A 39 4.49 -1.65 -2.27
CA ALA A 39 4.84 -1.06 -0.98
C ALA A 39 5.97 -1.83 -0.27
N VAL A 40 5.96 -3.17 -0.34
CA VAL A 40 7.04 -4.01 0.19
C VAL A 40 8.36 -3.75 -0.54
N HIS A 41 8.34 -3.67 -1.87
CA HIS A 41 9.52 -3.34 -2.66
C HIS A 41 10.08 -1.96 -2.32
N ASP A 42 9.24 -0.93 -2.22
CA ASP A 42 9.66 0.43 -1.87
C ASP A 42 10.27 0.47 -0.45
N CYS A 43 9.68 -0.21 0.52
CA CYS A 43 10.24 -0.33 1.87
C CYS A 43 11.59 -1.09 1.88
N ALA A 44 11.72 -2.15 1.08
CA ALA A 44 12.95 -2.94 0.99
C ALA A 44 14.07 -2.19 0.25
N GLU A 45 13.74 -1.34 -0.72
CA GLU A 45 14.68 -0.46 -1.39
C GLU A 45 15.17 0.67 -0.48
N TYR A 46 14.29 1.26 0.33
CA TYR A 46 14.69 2.28 1.30
C TYR A 46 15.79 1.77 2.25
N SER A 47 15.67 0.52 2.73
CA SER A 47 16.67 -0.07 3.63
C SER A 47 18.02 -0.35 2.96
N ARG A 48 18.13 -0.29 1.64
CA ARG A 48 19.37 -0.58 0.88
C ARG A 48 20.19 0.65 0.53
N ASN A 49 19.61 1.85 0.60
CA ASN A 49 20.28 3.14 0.37
C ASN A 49 20.69 3.78 1.69
#